data_AF-A0A967TDX8-F1
#
_entry.id   AF-A0A967TDX8-F1
#
_cell.length_a   1.000
_cell.length_b   1.000
_cell.length_c   1.000
_cell.angle_alpha   90.00
_cell.angle_beta   90.00
_cell.angle_gamma   90.00
#
_symmetry.space_group_name_H-M   'P 1'
#
loop_
_entity.id
_entity.type
_entity.pdbx_description
1 polymer ?
#
loop_
_entity_poly.entity_id
_entity_poly.type
_entity_poly.pdbx_seq_one_letter_code
_entity_poly.pdbx_strand_id
1 'polypeptide(L)'
;MRRSVGPVRVALAVAALLGALSLVAWRQSRAMETMAALDALRREAGLARGERLELERTVHHLESRARVVPAARDRLGMHMPDASEIVYLPGGAP
;
A
#
# COMPACT_ATOMS: atom_id res chain seq x y z
N MET A 1 -38.18 -55.41 -25.24
CA MET A 1 -37.25 -54.41 -24.68
C MET A 1 -37.50 -53.04 -25.32
N ARG A 2 -38.51 -52.29 -24.86
CA ARG A 2 -38.72 -50.90 -25.32
C ARG A 2 -37.84 -49.99 -24.47
N ARG A 3 -36.75 -49.48 -25.04
CA ARG A 3 -35.83 -48.56 -24.37
C ARG A 3 -36.59 -47.32 -23.90
N SER A 4 -36.57 -47.05 -22.60
CA SER A 4 -37.03 -45.82 -21.96
C SER A 4 -36.09 -44.66 -22.30
N VAL A 5 -36.10 -44.21 -23.55
CA VAL A 5 -35.20 -43.15 -24.05
C VAL A 5 -35.58 -41.77 -23.50
N GLY A 6 -36.86 -41.54 -23.20
CA GLY A 6 -37.38 -40.27 -22.65
C GLY A 6 -36.77 -39.87 -21.30
N PRO A 7 -36.91 -40.67 -20.24
CA PRO A 7 -36.42 -40.30 -18.91
C PRO A 7 -34.90 -40.19 -18.85
N VAL A 8 -34.16 -41.03 -19.60
CA VAL A 8 -32.69 -40.94 -19.68
C VAL A 8 -32.25 -39.63 -20.32
N ARG A 9 -32.92 -39.17 -21.39
CA ARG A 9 -32.61 -37.88 -22.01
C ARG A 9 -32.88 -36.70 -21.08
N VAL A 10 -33.98 -36.73 -20.32
CA VAL A 10 -34.29 -35.69 -19.33
C VAL A 10 -33.25 -35.68 -18.22
N ALA A 11 -32.90 -36.85 -17.68
CA ALA A 11 -31.87 -36.97 -16.65
C ALA A 11 -30.52 -36.42 -17.12
N LEU A 12 -30.11 -36.70 -18.37
CA LEU A 12 -28.89 -36.16 -18.96
C LEU A 12 -28.94 -34.64 -19.15
N ALA A 13 -30.08 -34.09 -19.60
CA ALA A 13 -30.24 -32.64 -19.74
C ALA A 13 -30.15 -31.92 -18.39
N VAL A 14 -30.78 -32.49 -17.35
CA VAL A 14 -30.69 -31.97 -15.98
C VAL A 14 -29.26 -32.08 -15.45
N ALA A 15 -28.58 -33.21 -15.65
CA ALA A 15 -27.19 -33.38 -15.23
C ALA A 15 -26.26 -32.36 -15.92
N ALA A 16 -26.46 -32.12 -17.22
CA ALA A 16 -25.71 -31.10 -17.96
C ALA A 16 -25.97 -29.69 -17.42
N LEU A 17 -27.23 -29.35 -17.13
CA LEU A 17 -27.60 -28.07 -16.54
C LEU A 17 -26.96 -27.88 -15.15
N LEU A 18 -27.05 -28.89 -14.28
CA LEU A 18 -26.44 -28.84 -12.94
C LEU A 18 -24.92 -28.75 -13.02
N GLY A 19 -24.28 -29.45 -13.96
CA GLY A 19 -22.85 -29.36 -14.21
C GLY A 19 -22.44 -27.94 -14.65
N ALA A 20 -23.19 -27.34 -15.58
CA ALA A 20 -22.95 -25.98 -16.04
C ALA A 20 -23.12 -24.95 -14.90
N LEU A 21 -24.18 -25.06 -14.11
CA LEU A 21 -24.42 -24.19 -12.96
C LEU A 21 -23.32 -24.32 -11.90
N SER A 22 -22.90 -25.56 -11.60
CA SER A 22 -21.82 -25.82 -10.64
C SER A 22 -20.50 -25.21 -11.11
N LEU A 23 -20.19 -25.32 -12.40
CA LEU A 23 -18.99 -24.70 -12.99
C LEU A 23 -19.03 -23.17 -12.90
N VAL A 24 -20.19 -22.56 -13.18
CA VAL A 24 -20.37 -21.11 -13.07
C VAL A 24 -20.24 -20.66 -11.62
N ALA A 25 -20.87 -21.35 -10.68
CA ALA A 25 -20.79 -21.04 -9.25
C ALA A 25 -19.34 -21.15 -8.75
N TRP A 26 -18.61 -22.18 -9.16
CA TRP A 26 -17.18 -22.32 -8.84
C TRP A 26 -16.36 -21.16 -9.41
N ARG A 27 -16.58 -20.79 -10.67
CA ARG A 27 -15.90 -19.63 -11.31
C ARG A 27 -16.23 -18.32 -10.60
N GLN A 28 -17.48 -18.11 -10.22
CA GLN A 28 -17.94 -16.92 -9.50
C GLN A 28 -17.30 -16.83 -8.11
N SER A 29 -17.23 -17.94 -7.36
CA SER A 29 -16.54 -18.00 -6.06
C SER A 29 -15.08 -17.58 -6.20
N ARG A 30 -14.38 -18.13 -7.20
CA ARG A 30 -12.98 -17.77 -7.48
C ARG A 30 -12.80 -16.29 -7.82
N ALA A 31 -13.73 -15.70 -8.58
CA ALA A 31 -13.71 -14.28 -8.89
C ALA A 31 -13.96 -13.40 -7.64
N MET A 32 -14.86 -13.83 -6.74
CA MET A 32 -15.10 -13.11 -5.48
C MET A 32 -13.88 -13.16 -4.56
N GLU A 33 -13.21 -14.31 -4.46
CA GLU A 33 -11.97 -14.46 -3.69
C GLU A 33 -10.85 -13.55 -4.22
N THR A 34 -10.67 -13.47 -5.54
CA THR A 34 -9.63 -12.61 -6.12
C THR A 34 -9.94 -11.13 -5.92
N MET A 35 -11.20 -10.71 -6.03
CA MET A 35 -11.61 -9.34 -5.71
C MET A 35 -11.39 -9.01 -4.24
N ALA A 36 -11.74 -9.93 -3.32
CA ALA A 36 -11.52 -9.75 -1.90
C ALA A 36 -10.01 -9.62 -1.55
N ALA A 37 -9.16 -10.43 -2.18
CA ALA A 37 -7.71 -10.33 -2.03
C ALA A 37 -7.16 -8.99 -2.57
N LEU A 38 -7.66 -8.52 -3.72
CA LEU A 38 -7.29 -7.22 -4.27
C LEU A 38 -7.67 -6.07 -3.35
N ASP A 39 -8.87 -6.12 -2.76
CA ASP A 39 -9.34 -5.09 -1.82
C ASP A 39 -8.58 -5.13 -0.47
N ALA A 40 -8.14 -6.31 -0.03
CA ALA A 40 -7.21 -6.41 1.11
C ALA A 40 -5.88 -5.71 0.80
N LEU A 41 -5.25 -6.05 -0.33
CA LEU A 41 -3.97 -5.44 -0.76
C LEU A 41 -4.09 -3.93 -0.96
N ARG A 42 -5.21 -3.43 -1.51
CA ARG A 42 -5.45 -2.00 -1.66
C ARG A 42 -5.54 -1.28 -0.32
N ARG A 43 -6.18 -1.90 0.68
CA ARG A 43 -6.28 -1.35 2.04
C ARG A 43 -4.90 -1.31 2.70
N GLU A 44 -4.14 -2.39 2.65
CA GLU A 44 -2.76 -2.43 3.17
C GLU A 44 -1.87 -1.36 2.52
N ALA A 45 -1.92 -1.25 1.18
CA ALA A 45 -1.18 -0.22 0.47
C ALA A 45 -1.68 1.19 0.79
N GLY A 46 -2.97 1.37 1.12
CA GLY A 46 -3.52 2.64 1.60
C GLY A 46 -2.93 3.03 2.95
N LEU A 47 -2.90 2.10 3.90
CA LEU A 47 -2.32 2.30 5.23
C LEU A 47 -0.83 2.63 5.15
N ALA A 48 -0.05 1.83 4.41
CA ALA A 48 1.39 2.07 4.25
C ALA A 48 1.70 3.43 3.62
N ARG A 49 0.88 3.90 2.66
CA ARG A 49 1.03 5.26 2.10
C ARG A 49 0.70 6.33 3.11
N GLY A 50 -0.31 6.12 3.96
CA GLY A 50 -0.65 7.03 5.05
C GLY A 50 0.50 7.19 6.06
N GLU A 51 1.02 6.06 6.55
CA GLU A 51 2.16 6.03 7.47
C GLU A 51 3.39 6.72 6.87
N ARG A 52 3.68 6.47 5.59
CA ARG A 52 4.77 7.13 4.88
C ARG A 52 4.60 8.66 4.86
N LEU A 53 3.40 9.15 4.56
CA LEU A 53 3.14 10.60 4.55
C LEU A 53 3.31 11.23 5.94
N GLU A 54 2.91 10.52 6.99
CA GLU A 54 3.11 10.98 8.37
C GLU A 54 4.59 11.03 8.75
N LEU A 55 5.36 10.02 8.35
CA LEU A 55 6.80 10.00 8.54
C LEU A 55 7.49 11.14 7.80
N GLU A 56 7.14 11.38 6.53
CA GLU A 56 7.69 12.48 5.73
C GLU A 56 7.39 13.85 6.36
N ARG A 57 6.17 14.05 6.87
CA ARG A 57 5.81 15.27 7.63
C ARG A 57 6.66 15.44 8.88
N THR A 58 6.91 14.35 9.60
CA THR A 58 7.71 14.36 10.82
C THR A 58 9.16 14.72 10.52
N VAL A 59 9.74 14.12 9.48
CA VAL A 59 11.10 14.44 9.01
C VAL A 59 11.18 15.92 8.65
N HIS A 60 10.27 16.43 7.82
CA HIS A 60 10.26 17.85 7.46
C HIS A 60 10.13 18.78 8.67
N HIS A 61 9.30 18.43 9.65
CA HIS A 61 9.18 19.21 10.88
C HIS A 61 10.50 19.23 11.66
N LEU A 62 11.14 18.06 11.83
CA LEU A 62 12.38 17.93 12.59
C LEU A 62 13.58 18.61 11.90
N GLU A 63 13.63 18.58 10.56
CA GLU A 63 14.64 19.26 9.76
C GLU A 63 14.41 20.77 9.66
N SER A 64 13.19 21.24 9.93
CA SER A 64 12.85 22.65 9.78
C SER A 64 13.74 23.53 10.64
N ARG A 65 14.21 24.65 10.08
CA ARG A 65 15.00 25.65 10.83
C ARG A 65 14.29 26.14 12.09
N ALA A 66 12.97 26.24 12.03
CA ALA A 66 12.12 26.61 13.17
C ALA A 66 12.27 25.64 14.35
N ARG A 67 12.61 24.37 14.11
CA ARG A 67 12.92 23.38 15.15
C ARG A 67 14.41 23.27 15.44
N VAL A 68 15.25 23.22 14.41
CA VAL A 68 16.69 22.98 14.53
C VAL A 68 17.40 24.14 15.22
N VAL A 69 17.12 25.39 14.85
CA VAL A 69 17.84 26.57 15.38
C VAL A 69 17.61 26.75 16.89
N PRO A 70 16.38 26.71 17.42
CA PRO A 70 16.16 26.76 18.86
C PRO A 70 16.80 25.57 19.57
N ALA A 71 16.68 24.36 19.02
CA ALA A 71 17.28 23.17 19.64
C ALA A 71 18.81 23.26 19.71
N ALA A 72 19.47 23.78 18.67
CA ALA A 72 20.92 23.99 18.64
C ALA A 72 21.33 25.06 19.65
N ARG A 73 20.58 26.16 19.76
CA ARG A 73 20.84 27.21 20.76
C ARG A 73 20.67 26.68 22.18
N ASP A 74 19.54 26.05 22.46
CA ASP A 74 19.16 25.69 23.83
C ASP A 74 19.93 24.47 24.34
N ARG A 75 20.33 23.54 23.46
CA ARG A 75 21.06 22.31 23.85
C ARG A 75 22.57 22.39 23.67
N LEU A 76 23.04 23.13 22.66
CA LEU A 76 24.46 23.19 22.29
C LEU A 76 25.07 24.57 22.54
N GLY A 77 24.29 25.55 23.00
CA GLY A 77 24.75 26.92 23.19
C GLY A 77 25.10 27.63 21.89
N MET A 78 24.65 27.11 20.74
CA MET A 78 25.00 27.65 19.42
C MET A 78 24.25 28.96 19.14
N HIS A 79 24.95 29.96 18.62
CA HIS A 79 24.36 31.22 18.15
C HIS A 79 24.78 31.53 16.71
N MET A 80 24.12 32.52 16.11
CA MET A 80 24.54 33.03 14.81
C MET A 80 25.84 33.82 15.00
N PRO A 81 26.94 33.46 14.32
CA PRO A 81 28.22 34.11 14.55
C PRO A 81 28.18 35.58 14.12
N ASP A 82 28.80 36.43 14.93
CA ASP A 82 29.06 37.82 14.57
C ASP A 82 30.20 37.90 13.53
N ALA A 83 30.29 39.02 12.79
CA ALA A 83 31.31 39.20 11.75
C ALA A 83 32.75 38.99 12.26
N SER A 84 33.00 39.28 13.54
CA SER A 84 34.29 39.06 14.21
C SER A 84 34.60 37.59 14.51
N GLU A 85 33.61 36.72 14.54
CA GLU A 85 33.75 35.29 14.83
C GLU A 85 33.93 34.45 13.55
N ILE A 86 33.74 35.05 12.37
CA ILE A 86 33.87 34.37 11.06
C ILE A 86 35.35 34.25 10.67
N VAL A 87 35.85 33.01 10.58
CA VAL A 87 37.21 32.71 10.13
C VAL A 87 37.19 32.17 8.70
N TYR A 88 37.83 32.89 7.78
CA TYR A 88 38.03 32.41 6.40
C TYR A 88 39.26 31.50 6.35
N LEU A 89 39.02 30.21 6.12
CA LEU A 89 40.10 29.26 5.90
C LEU A 89 40.70 29.51 4.51
N PRO A 90 42.03 29.62 4.36
CA PRO A 90 42.65 29.71 3.05
C PRO A 90 42.30 28.43 2.29
N GLY A 91 41.67 28.59 1.12
CA GLY A 91 41.34 27.47 0.25
C GLY A 91 42.60 26.66 -0.02
N GLY A 92 42.56 25.37 0.32
CA GLY A 92 43.62 24.44 -0.08
C GLY A 92 43.85 24.54 -1.58
N ALA A 93 45.11 24.52 -1.98
CA ALA A 93 45.61 24.62 -3.36
C ALA A 93 44.81 23.74 -4.36
N PRO A 94 44.75 24.15 -5.65
CA PRO A 94 43.80 23.66 -6.65
C PRO A 94 43.79 22.15 -6.89
#